data_AF-A0A822GFZ8-F1
#
_entry.id   AF-A0A822GFZ8-F1
#
_cell.length_a   1.000
_cell.length_b   1.000
_cell.length_c   1.000
_cell.angle_alpha   90.00
_cell.angle_beta   90.00
_cell.angle_gamma   90.00
#
_symmetry.space_group_name_H-M   'P 1'
#
loop_
_entity.id
_entity.type
_entity.pdbx_description
1 polymer ?
#
loop_
_entity_poly.entity_id
_entity_poly.type
_entity_poly.pdbx_seq_one_letter_code
_entity_poly.pdbx_strand_id
1 'polypeptide(L)'
;MHSVFRVDDIKQAVSNKRLWEVQLSLTGDSDPQLATLTERIKGELFGSTGWHQLGHLMLKGGHFNQAEELYNELLKNSSSDTDKADIYHMLGGLKDHQGQYKEAVSFYEKSLEIKRKTLPEDHSSLANTYNNIGLA
;
A
#
# COMPACT_ATOMS: atom_id res chain seq x y z
N MET A 1 6.12 -3.21 20.45
CA MET A 1 4.74 -3.15 20.98
C MET A 1 4.30 -1.71 20.85
N HIS A 2 3.47 -1.39 19.86
CA HIS A 2 2.96 -0.03 19.67
C HIS A 2 1.61 0.05 20.39
N SER A 3 1.46 0.97 21.33
CA SER A 3 0.19 1.20 22.03
C SER A 3 -0.62 2.22 21.25
N VAL A 4 -1.82 1.85 20.83
CA VAL A 4 -2.77 2.74 20.16
C VAL A 4 -3.80 3.19 21.18
N PHE A 5 -4.15 4.47 21.17
CA PHE A 5 -5.18 5.03 22.03
C PHE A 5 -6.27 5.67 21.18
N ARG A 6 -7.53 5.47 21.58
CA ARG A 6 -8.67 6.19 21.02
C ARG A 6 -8.99 7.39 21.90
N VAL A 7 -9.28 8.52 21.26
CA VAL A 7 -9.81 9.71 21.93
C VAL A 7 -11.32 9.55 22.09
N ASP A 8 -11.80 9.46 23.32
CA ASP A 8 -13.22 9.29 23.63
C ASP A 8 -13.94 10.62 23.81
N ASP A 9 -13.33 11.55 24.54
CA ASP A 9 -13.91 12.86 24.84
C ASP A 9 -12.81 13.92 24.98
N ILE A 10 -13.13 15.14 24.55
CA ILE A 10 -12.28 16.31 24.72
C ILE A 10 -13.13 17.42 25.32
N LYS A 11 -12.83 17.78 26.57
CA LYS A 11 -13.55 18.82 27.30
C LYS A 11 -12.61 19.89 27.85
N GLN A 12 -13.06 21.14 27.87
CA GLN A 12 -12.29 22.24 28.42
C GLN A 12 -12.24 22.12 29.95
N ALA A 13 -11.06 22.20 30.53
CA ALA A 13 -10.88 22.05 31.97
C ALA A 13 -11.59 23.19 32.72
N VAL A 14 -12.48 22.83 33.64
CA VAL A 14 -13.30 23.78 34.41
C VAL A 14 -12.44 24.74 35.24
N SER A 15 -11.26 24.29 35.66
CA SER A 15 -10.31 25.08 36.44
C SER A 15 -9.49 26.08 35.62
N ASN A 16 -9.33 25.87 34.30
CA ASN A 16 -8.52 26.72 33.45
C ASN A 16 -8.96 26.62 31.98
N LYS A 17 -9.55 27.70 31.44
CA LYS A 17 -10.03 27.78 30.05
C LYS A 17 -8.94 27.61 28.98
N ARG A 18 -7.66 27.53 29.36
CA ARG A 18 -6.56 27.23 28.43
C ARG A 18 -6.15 25.75 28.42
N LEU A 19 -6.69 24.93 29.31
CA LEU A 19 -6.39 23.50 29.40
C LEU A 19 -7.57 22.67 28.88
N TRP A 20 -7.24 21.59 28.20
CA TRP A 20 -8.19 20.62 27.66
C TRP A 20 -7.88 19.26 28.29
N GLU A 21 -8.92 18.61 28.80
CA GLU A 21 -8.86 17.25 29.30
C GLU A 21 -9.30 16.31 28.18
N VAL A 22 -8.42 15.35 27.86
CA VAL A 22 -8.66 14.35 26.81
C VAL A 22 -8.80 13.00 27.48
N GLN A 23 -9.94 12.36 27.31
CA GLN A 23 -10.14 10.98 27.75
C GLN A 23 -9.65 10.03 26.67
N LEU A 24 -8.74 9.14 27.06
CA LEU A 24 -8.13 8.15 26.19
C LEU A 24 -8.46 6.74 26.68
N SER A 25 -8.87 5.87 25.76
CA SER A 25 -8.97 4.43 25.97
C SER A 25 -7.85 3.72 25.24
N LEU A 26 -7.22 2.73 25.90
CA LEU A 26 -6.25 1.86 25.25
C LEU A 26 -7.00 0.95 24.27
N THR A 27 -6.58 0.96 23.02
CA THR A 27 -7.22 0.18 21.96
C THR A 27 -6.24 -0.82 21.36
N GLY A 28 -6.79 -1.91 20.86
CA GLY A 28 -6.05 -2.97 20.17
C GLY A 28 -6.84 -3.46 18.97
N ASP A 29 -6.36 -4.54 18.35
CA ASP A 29 -6.90 -5.07 17.09
C ASP A 29 -8.39 -5.46 17.15
N SER A 30 -8.96 -5.60 18.35
CA SER A 30 -10.38 -5.89 18.59
C SER A 30 -11.30 -4.66 18.69
N ASP A 31 -10.79 -3.43 18.56
CA ASP A 31 -11.64 -2.23 18.58
C ASP A 31 -12.41 -2.09 17.25
N PRO A 32 -13.75 -2.12 17.25
CA PRO A 32 -14.55 -2.04 16.03
C PRO A 32 -14.44 -0.69 15.32
N GLN A 33 -14.18 0.42 16.02
CA GLN A 33 -13.98 1.73 15.40
C GLN A 33 -12.61 1.81 14.74
N LEU A 34 -11.58 1.25 15.38
CA LEU A 34 -10.26 1.11 14.77
C LEU A 34 -10.36 0.23 13.51
N ALA A 35 -11.02 -0.92 13.60
CA ALA A 35 -11.27 -1.79 12.46
C ALA A 35 -12.04 -1.07 11.34
N THR A 36 -13.09 -0.31 11.67
CA THR A 36 -13.86 0.47 10.69
C THR A 36 -13.00 1.56 10.03
N LEU A 37 -12.17 2.25 10.81
CA LEU A 37 -11.23 3.25 10.29
C LEU A 37 -10.18 2.60 9.40
N THR A 38 -9.64 1.45 9.80
CA THR A 38 -8.71 0.67 8.99
C THR A 38 -9.35 0.23 7.69
N GLU A 39 -10.57 -0.29 7.70
CA GLU A 39 -11.30 -0.66 6.48
C GLU A 39 -11.64 0.55 5.62
N ARG A 40 -11.92 1.71 6.23
CA ARG A 40 -12.13 2.96 5.50
C ARG A 40 -10.84 3.47 4.86
N ILE A 41 -9.72 3.47 5.59
CA ILE A 41 -8.41 3.83 5.04
C ILE A 41 -8.03 2.85 3.94
N LYS A 42 -8.25 1.54 4.13
CA LYS A 42 -8.08 0.54 3.08
C LYS A 42 -8.95 0.89 1.87
N GLY A 43 -10.22 1.24 2.07
CA GLY A 43 -11.17 1.66 1.03
C GLY A 43 -10.80 2.96 0.30
N GLU A 44 -10.25 3.94 1.01
CA GLU A 44 -9.74 5.19 0.44
C GLU A 44 -8.40 4.98 -0.29
N LEU A 45 -7.62 3.99 0.14
CA LEU A 45 -6.42 3.51 -0.55
C LEU A 45 -6.73 2.52 -1.68
N PHE A 46 -7.95 1.97 -1.74
CA PHE A 46 -8.40 1.04 -2.79
C PHE A 46 -8.46 1.79 -4.13
N GLY A 47 -7.36 1.69 -4.86
CA GLY A 47 -7.11 2.30 -6.15
C GLY A 47 -5.63 2.16 -6.48
N SER A 48 -5.29 2.22 -7.77
CA SER A 48 -3.90 2.10 -8.22
C SER A 48 -2.97 3.17 -7.63
N THR A 49 -3.51 4.28 -7.14
CA THR A 49 -2.74 5.40 -6.58
C THR A 49 -2.45 5.26 -5.09
N GLY A 50 -3.39 4.82 -4.25
CA GLY A 50 -3.22 4.84 -2.78
C GLY A 50 -2.15 3.86 -2.29
N TRP A 51 -2.29 2.58 -2.62
CA TRP A 51 -1.33 1.54 -2.23
C TRP A 51 0.02 1.67 -2.92
N HIS A 52 0.04 2.20 -4.16
CA HIS A 52 1.28 2.52 -4.85
C HIS A 52 2.09 3.58 -4.09
N GLN A 53 1.45 4.66 -3.63
CA GLN A 53 2.13 5.69 -2.84
C GLN A 53 2.64 5.13 -1.51
N LEU A 54 1.85 4.30 -0.82
CA LEU A 54 2.28 3.70 0.44
C LEU A 54 3.49 2.79 0.25
N GLY A 55 3.43 1.88 -0.71
CA GLY A 55 4.57 1.00 -0.99
C GLY A 55 5.80 1.77 -1.44
N HIS A 56 5.64 2.81 -2.26
CA HIS A 56 6.75 3.69 -2.65
C HIS A 56 7.36 4.45 -1.46
N LEU A 57 6.54 4.90 -0.49
CA LEU A 57 7.03 5.48 0.76
C LEU A 57 7.81 4.45 1.59
N MET A 58 7.33 3.20 1.66
CA MET A 58 8.05 2.11 2.34
C MET A 58 9.39 1.81 1.67
N LEU A 59 9.45 1.77 0.33
CA LEU A 59 10.69 1.62 -0.42
C LEU A 59 11.69 2.73 -0.12
N LYS A 60 11.25 4.00 -0.14
CA LYS A 60 12.11 5.14 0.22
C LYS A 60 12.57 5.11 1.67
N GLY A 61 11.75 4.58 2.58
CA GLY A 61 12.11 4.37 3.97
C GLY A 61 13.04 3.17 4.22
N GLY A 62 13.35 2.37 3.19
CA GLY A 62 14.13 1.13 3.33
C GLY A 62 13.36 -0.02 3.96
N HIS A 63 12.04 0.10 4.11
CA HIS A 63 11.15 -0.90 4.70
C HIS A 63 10.73 -1.96 3.66
N PHE A 64 11.70 -2.60 3.03
CA PHE A 64 11.46 -3.50 1.90
C PHE A 64 10.58 -4.70 2.24
N ASN A 65 10.79 -5.32 3.40
CA ASN A 65 9.99 -6.48 3.82
C ASN A 65 8.51 -6.11 4.04
N GLN A 66 8.25 -4.92 4.59
CA GLN A 66 6.88 -4.45 4.80
C GLN A 66 6.18 -4.13 3.49
N ALA A 67 6.91 -3.55 2.52
CA ALA A 67 6.40 -3.33 1.17
C ALA A 67 6.08 -4.66 0.47
N GLU A 68 6.93 -5.67 0.65
CA GLU A 68 6.72 -7.01 0.08
C GLU A 68 5.48 -7.70 0.67
N GLU A 69 5.34 -7.70 2.00
CA GLU A 69 4.18 -8.24 2.70
C GLU A 69 2.89 -7.57 2.23
N LEU A 70 2.91 -6.24 2.16
CA LEU A 70 1.78 -5.44 1.68
C LEU A 70 1.38 -5.81 0.25
N TYR A 71 2.33 -5.85 -0.69
CA TYR A 71 2.03 -6.18 -2.09
C TYR A 71 1.53 -7.62 -2.24
N ASN A 72 2.05 -8.57 -1.46
CA ASN A 72 1.56 -9.95 -1.47
C ASN A 72 0.14 -10.07 -0.91
N GLU A 73 -0.18 -9.32 0.15
CA GLU A 73 -1.54 -9.26 0.69
C GLU A 73 -2.53 -8.67 -0.33
N LEU A 74 -2.15 -7.57 -0.99
CA LEU A 74 -2.94 -6.97 -2.06
C LEU A 74 -3.14 -7.95 -3.23
N LEU A 75 -2.10 -8.68 -3.62
CA LEU A 75 -2.19 -9.67 -4.68
C LEU A 75 -3.20 -10.76 -4.34
N LYS A 76 -3.20 -11.25 -3.10
CA LYS A 76 -4.13 -12.27 -2.60
C LYS A 76 -5.58 -11.78 -2.58
N ASN A 77 -5.79 -10.52 -2.20
CA ASN A 77 -7.13 -9.93 -2.11
C ASN A 77 -7.64 -9.35 -3.45
N SER A 78 -6.80 -9.31 -4.49
CA SER A 78 -7.18 -8.76 -5.78
C SER A 78 -8.11 -9.70 -6.55
N SER A 79 -9.28 -9.17 -6.94
CA SER A 79 -10.28 -9.87 -7.75
C SER A 79 -10.14 -9.55 -9.25
N SER A 80 -9.52 -8.42 -9.60
CA SER A 80 -9.33 -7.95 -10.97
C SER A 80 -7.93 -8.27 -11.49
N ASP A 81 -7.83 -8.75 -12.72
CA ASP A 81 -6.54 -9.01 -13.36
C ASP A 81 -5.77 -7.69 -13.61
N THR A 82 -6.46 -6.59 -13.88
CA THR A 82 -5.81 -5.27 -14.01
C THR A 82 -5.11 -4.87 -12.71
N ASP A 83 -5.73 -5.10 -11.55
CA ASP A 83 -5.13 -4.79 -10.25
C ASP A 83 -3.91 -5.69 -9.99
N LYS A 84 -4.01 -6.99 -10.32
CA LYS A 84 -2.86 -7.92 -10.25
C LYS A 84 -1.70 -7.44 -11.10
N ALA A 85 -1.97 -6.91 -12.29
CA ALA A 85 -0.93 -6.42 -13.18
C ALA A 85 -0.16 -5.26 -12.56
N ASP A 86 -0.84 -4.31 -11.92
CA ASP A 86 -0.19 -3.19 -11.24
C ASP A 86 0.57 -3.65 -9.98
N ILE A 87 0.03 -4.61 -9.22
CA ILE A 87 0.71 -5.18 -8.06
C ILE A 87 1.99 -5.92 -8.46
N TYR A 88 1.95 -6.71 -9.55
CA TYR A 88 3.17 -7.34 -10.09
C TYR A 88 4.19 -6.31 -10.55
N HIS A 89 3.76 -5.19 -11.14
CA HIS A 89 4.67 -4.12 -11.51
C HIS A 89 5.36 -3.51 -10.28
N MET A 90 4.63 -3.32 -9.18
CA MET A 90 5.19 -2.82 -7.92
C MET A 90 6.16 -3.80 -7.27
N LEU A 91 5.84 -5.10 -7.26
CA LEU A 91 6.76 -6.15 -6.81
C LEU A 91 8.05 -6.18 -7.63
N GLY A 92 7.94 -5.99 -8.96
CA GLY A 92 9.12 -5.85 -9.83
C GLY A 92 10.00 -4.67 -9.40
N GLY A 93 9.38 -3.51 -9.17
CA GLY A 93 10.09 -2.31 -8.69
C GLY A 93 10.76 -2.52 -7.34
N LEU A 94 10.09 -3.19 -6.40
CA LEU A 94 10.68 -3.55 -5.10
C LEU A 94 11.94 -4.41 -5.27
N LYS A 95 11.87 -5.47 -6.09
CA LYS A 95 12.99 -6.38 -6.32
C LYS A 95 14.16 -5.68 -7.02
N ASP A 96 13.86 -4.79 -7.96
CA ASP A 96 14.87 -3.93 -8.61
C ASP A 96 15.61 -3.05 -7.59
N HIS A 97 14.87 -2.40 -6.68
CA HIS A 97 15.45 -1.62 -5.59
C HIS A 97 16.30 -2.45 -4.62
N GLN A 98 16.02 -3.75 -4.48
CA GLN A 98 16.82 -4.70 -3.70
C GLN A 98 18.03 -5.27 -4.48
N GLY A 99 18.20 -4.92 -5.76
CA GLY A 99 19.23 -5.49 -6.64
C GLY A 99 18.94 -6.92 -7.11
N GLN A 100 17.70 -7.40 -6.92
CA GLN A 100 17.24 -8.73 -7.30
C GLN A 100 16.67 -8.73 -8.73
N TYR A 101 17.49 -8.34 -9.69
CA TYR A 101 17.06 -8.05 -11.08
C TYR A 101 16.33 -9.19 -11.78
N LYS A 102 16.77 -10.44 -11.59
CA LYS A 102 16.11 -11.61 -12.18
C LYS A 102 14.67 -11.79 -11.69
N GLU A 103 14.44 -11.55 -10.39
CA GLU A 103 13.10 -11.61 -9.82
C GLU A 103 12.27 -10.41 -10.28
N ALA A 104 12.88 -9.23 -10.36
CA ALA A 104 12.25 -8.01 -10.88
C ALA A 104 11.70 -8.22 -12.29
N VAL A 105 12.53 -8.73 -13.21
CA VAL A 105 12.13 -9.04 -14.59
C VAL A 105 10.97 -10.04 -14.61
N SER A 106 11.06 -11.13 -13.83
CA SER A 106 9.96 -12.13 -13.75
C SER A 106 8.63 -11.50 -13.31
N PHE A 107 8.66 -10.56 -12.36
CA PHE A 107 7.45 -9.84 -11.94
C PHE A 107 6.95 -8.85 -13.00
N TYR A 108 7.84 -8.12 -13.67
CA TYR A 108 7.47 -7.24 -14.77
C TYR A 108 6.88 -8.01 -15.96
N GLU A 109 7.39 -9.20 -16.28
CA GLU A 109 6.84 -10.06 -17.32
C GLU A 109 5.41 -10.53 -16.98
N LYS A 110 5.14 -10.90 -15.72
CA LYS A 110 3.78 -11.22 -15.26
C LYS A 110 2.82 -10.03 -15.40
N SER A 111 3.29 -8.83 -15.04
CA SER A 111 2.52 -7.58 -15.23
C SER A 111 2.22 -7.35 -16.71
N LEU A 112 3.24 -7.50 -17.56
CA LEU A 112 3.15 -7.29 -18.99
C LEU A 112 2.18 -8.26 -19.67
N GLU A 113 2.22 -9.54 -19.29
CA GLU A 113 1.32 -10.57 -19.84
C GLU A 113 -0.15 -10.18 -19.63
N ILE A 114 -0.50 -9.71 -18.44
CA ILE A 114 -1.85 -9.28 -18.13
C ILE A 114 -2.20 -7.99 -18.88
N LYS A 115 -1.31 -6.98 -18.84
CA LYS A 115 -1.53 -5.68 -19.53
C LYS A 115 -1.73 -5.86 -21.03
N ARG A 116 -1.04 -6.80 -21.67
CA ARG A 116 -1.24 -7.11 -23.10
C ARG A 116 -2.60 -7.73 -23.42
N LYS A 117 -3.23 -8.41 -22.46
CA LYS A 117 -4.57 -8.99 -22.64
C LYS A 117 -5.68 -7.97 -22.37
N THR A 118 -5.41 -6.98 -21.51
CA THR A 118 -6.43 -6.04 -21.04
C THR A 118 -6.36 -4.66 -21.69
N LEU A 119 -5.20 -4.26 -22.22
CA LEU A 119 -4.97 -2.93 -22.81
C LEU A 119 -4.69 -3.02 -24.32
N PRO A 120 -5.01 -1.96 -25.09
CA PRO A 120 -4.55 -1.81 -26.47
C PRO A 120 -3.02 -1.84 -26.57
N GLU A 121 -2.50 -2.26 -27.72
CA GLU A 121 -1.05 -2.38 -27.96
C GLU A 121 -0.29 -1.05 -27.81
N ASP A 122 -0.95 0.06 -28.09
CA ASP A 122 -0.35 1.41 -28.06
C ASP A 122 -0.41 2.05 -26.66
N HIS A 123 -0.90 1.33 -25.65
CA HIS A 123 -1.09 1.88 -24.32
C HIS A 123 0.25 2.14 -23.62
N SER A 124 0.45 3.36 -23.10
CA SER A 124 1.70 3.82 -22.46
C SER A 124 2.20 2.92 -21.32
N SER A 125 1.31 2.32 -20.53
CA SER A 125 1.62 1.33 -19.50
C SER A 125 2.45 0.13 -19.99
N LEU A 126 2.31 -0.28 -21.26
CA LEU A 126 3.13 -1.34 -21.85
C LEU A 126 4.57 -0.85 -22.03
N ALA A 127 4.75 0.35 -22.58
CA ALA A 127 6.07 0.98 -22.74
C ALA A 127 6.80 1.16 -21.40
N ASN A 128 6.09 1.60 -20.35
CA ASN A 128 6.66 1.70 -19.00
C ASN A 128 7.16 0.35 -18.48
N THR A 129 6.42 -0.73 -18.74
CA THR A 129 6.80 -2.06 -18.27
C THR A 129 8.02 -2.58 -19.05
N TYR A 130 8.06 -2.39 -20.36
CA TYR A 130 9.24 -2.71 -21.17
C TYR A 130 10.50 -1.93 -20.75
N ASN A 131 10.35 -0.64 -20.47
CA ASN A 131 11.46 0.18 -19.97
C ASN A 131 12.03 -0.39 -18.67
N ASN A 132 11.18 -0.78 -17.72
CA ASN A 132 11.64 -1.32 -16.44
C ASN A 132 12.28 -2.71 -16.59
N ILE A 133 11.81 -3.55 -17.52
CA ILE A 133 12.48 -4.80 -17.88
C ILE A 133 13.88 -4.54 -18.46
N GLY A 134 14.04 -3.50 -19.27
CA GLY A 134 15.33 -3.14 -19.86
C GLY A 134 16.32 -2.49 -18.89
N LEU A 135 15.83 -1.92 -17.78
CA LEU A 135 16.65 -1.28 -16.75
C LEU A 135 17.09 -2.24 -15.63
N ALA A 136 16.28 -3.26 -15.33
CA ALA A 136 16.60 -4.31 -14.37
C ALA A 136 17.68 -5.27 -14.91
#